data_AF-A0A8X8YCZ6-F1
#
_entry.id   AF-A0A8X8YCZ6-F1
#
_cell.length_a   1.000
_cell.length_b   1.000
_cell.length_c   1.000
_cell.angle_alpha   90.00
_cell.angle_beta   90.00
_cell.angle_gamma   90.00
#
_symmetry.space_group_name_H-M   'P 1'
#
loop_
_entity.id
_entity.type
_entity.pdbx_description
1 polymer ?
#
loop_
_entity_poly.entity_id
_entity_poly.type
_entity_poly.pdbx_seq_one_letter_code
_entity_poly.pdbx_strand_id
1 'polypeptide(L)'
;MLSQMGISKHWQNYVKTWFNQPARKARRRTARQAKAVKIFPRPTAGPLRPVVHGQTLKYNMKVRAGRGFSLEELKTGDSTPEELATATQVAGDYMPIVSEKPTMDLVKVTEEMKSFKAYDKLRLERTNARHVGVRAKRVAEAEKEGKK
;
A
#
# COMPACT_ATOMS: atom_id res chain seq x y z
N MET A 1 8.32 -30.96 -23.43
CA MET A 1 7.56 -29.74 -23.04
C MET A 1 6.67 -29.34 -24.21
N LEU A 2 5.35 -29.45 -24.05
CA LEU A 2 4.42 -28.86 -25.03
C LEU A 2 4.47 -27.33 -24.85
N SER A 3 5.07 -26.64 -25.81
CA SER A 3 5.08 -25.17 -25.85
C SER A 3 3.74 -24.68 -26.34
N GLN A 4 2.85 -24.29 -25.42
CA GLN A 4 1.65 -23.54 -25.78
C GLN A 4 2.03 -22.06 -25.96
N MET A 5 2.53 -21.72 -27.14
CA MET A 5 2.84 -20.34 -27.47
C MET A 5 1.53 -19.61 -27.79
N GLY A 6 1.17 -18.62 -26.97
CA GLY A 6 -0.10 -17.87 -27.04
C GLY A 6 -0.21 -16.90 -28.23
N ILE A 7 0.22 -17.32 -29.41
CA ILE A 7 0.13 -16.55 -30.64
C ILE A 7 -1.21 -16.91 -31.30
N SER A 8 -2.22 -16.06 -31.06
CA SER A 8 -3.56 -16.25 -31.60
C SER A 8 -3.64 -15.90 -33.09
N LYS A 9 -4.72 -16.32 -33.74
CA LYS A 9 -4.99 -16.05 -35.16
C LYS A 9 -4.85 -14.55 -35.47
N HIS A 10 -4.27 -14.23 -36.63
CA HIS A 10 -4.10 -12.87 -37.16
C HIS A 10 -3.23 -11.92 -36.30
N TRP A 11 -2.36 -12.46 -35.43
CA TRP A 11 -1.44 -11.65 -34.61
C TRP A 11 -0.59 -10.65 -35.42
N GLN A 12 -0.24 -10.99 -36.66
CA GLN A 12 0.54 -10.14 -37.58
C GLN A 12 -0.16 -8.80 -37.87
N ASN A 13 -1.50 -8.75 -37.84
CA ASN A 13 -2.27 -7.52 -38.07
C ASN A 13 -2.29 -6.60 -36.84
N TYR A 14 -1.97 -7.12 -35.65
CA TYR A 14 -2.03 -6.41 -34.38
C TYR A 14 -0.65 -6.26 -33.73
N VAL A 15 0.40 -6.16 -34.56
CA VAL A 15 1.77 -5.95 -34.09
C VAL A 15 1.90 -4.52 -33.57
N LYS A 16 1.96 -4.39 -32.24
CA LYS A 16 2.22 -3.10 -31.60
C LYS A 16 3.70 -2.78 -31.63
N THR A 17 4.11 -1.89 -32.53
CA THR A 17 5.49 -1.41 -32.61
C THR A 17 5.75 -0.28 -31.61
N TRP A 18 7.01 -0.12 -31.21
CA TRP A 18 7.45 0.87 -30.22
C TRP A 18 8.25 2.04 -30.82
N PHE A 19 8.21 2.21 -32.15
CA PHE A 19 8.93 3.28 -32.86
C PHE A 19 8.52 4.69 -32.40
N ASN A 20 7.28 4.86 -31.91
CA ASN A 20 6.77 6.13 -31.39
C ASN A 20 7.13 6.41 -29.91
N GLN A 21 7.86 5.51 -29.24
CA GLN A 21 8.25 5.67 -27.85
C GLN A 21 9.07 6.96 -27.58
N PRO A 22 10.13 7.30 -28.36
CA PRO A 22 10.88 8.55 -28.17
C PRO A 22 10.02 9.79 -28.39
N ALA A 23 9.25 9.84 -29.48
CA ALA A 23 8.33 10.96 -29.76
C ALA A 23 7.30 11.16 -28.63
N ARG A 24 6.75 10.06 -28.10
CA ARG A 24 5.81 10.12 -26.96
C ARG A 24 6.47 10.64 -25.69
N LYS A 25 7.76 10.33 -25.45
CA LYS A 25 8.52 10.89 -24.31
C LYS A 25 8.73 12.39 -24.48
N ALA A 26 9.15 12.86 -25.66
CA ALA A 26 9.32 14.28 -25.96
C ALA A 26 8.00 15.05 -25.78
N ARG A 27 6.90 14.55 -26.33
CA ARG A 27 5.56 15.14 -26.17
C ARG A 27 5.10 15.24 -24.72
N ARG A 28 5.37 14.23 -23.89
CA ARG A 28 5.06 14.28 -22.45
C ARG A 28 5.91 15.34 -21.73
N ARG A 29 7.17 15.54 -22.14
CA ARG A 29 8.05 16.56 -21.56
C ARG A 29 7.55 17.98 -21.87
N THR A 30 7.24 18.27 -23.14
CA THR A 30 6.74 19.60 -23.55
C THR A 30 5.40 19.92 -22.86
N ALA A 31 4.48 18.96 -22.76
CA ALA A 31 3.23 19.13 -22.04
C ALA A 31 3.43 19.42 -20.53
N ARG A 32 4.41 18.77 -19.89
CA ARG A 32 4.76 19.06 -18.49
C ARG A 32 5.34 20.47 -18.33
N GLN A 33 6.19 20.92 -19.25
CA GLN A 33 6.75 22.28 -19.25
C GLN A 33 5.65 23.33 -19.44
N ALA A 34 4.75 23.13 -20.41
CA ALA A 34 3.61 24.02 -20.62
C ALA A 34 2.70 24.08 -19.39
N LYS A 35 2.45 22.94 -18.73
CA LYS A 35 1.70 22.89 -17.46
C LYS A 35 2.41 23.66 -16.34
N ALA A 36 3.74 23.59 -16.26
CA ALA A 36 4.54 24.30 -15.27
C ALA A 36 4.39 25.82 -15.40
N VAL A 37 4.56 26.33 -16.63
CA VAL A 37 4.40 27.76 -16.92
C VAL A 37 2.98 28.22 -16.57
N LYS A 38 1.96 27.41 -16.88
CA LYS A 38 0.55 27.75 -16.62
C LYS A 38 0.17 27.78 -15.14
N ILE A 39 0.72 26.87 -14.33
CA ILE A 39 0.32 26.67 -12.92
C ILE A 39 1.20 27.50 -11.97
N PHE A 40 2.33 28.02 -12.45
CA PHE A 40 3.18 28.92 -11.70
C PHE A 40 2.35 30.04 -11.03
N PRO A 41 2.47 30.26 -9.71
CA PRO A 41 3.57 29.81 -8.86
C PRO A 41 3.50 28.33 -8.45
N ARG A 42 2.32 27.71 -8.30
CA ARG A 42 2.10 26.39 -7.67
C ARG A 42 2.92 25.21 -8.27
N PRO A 43 3.25 24.17 -7.48
CA PRO A 43 4.09 23.07 -7.95
C PRO A 43 3.35 22.16 -8.95
N THR A 44 4.08 21.59 -9.91
CA THR A 44 3.49 20.76 -10.98
C THR A 44 3.17 19.32 -10.59
N ALA A 45 3.77 18.84 -9.49
CA ALA A 45 3.59 17.49 -8.94
C ALA A 45 2.12 17.16 -8.60
N GLY A 46 1.30 18.20 -8.39
CA GLY A 46 -0.12 18.08 -8.08
C GLY A 46 -0.41 18.30 -6.59
N PRO A 47 -1.62 17.97 -6.13
CA PRO A 47 -1.99 18.09 -4.72
C PRO A 47 -1.23 17.09 -3.86
N LEU A 48 -1.14 17.39 -2.56
CA LEU A 48 -0.61 16.46 -1.57
C LEU A 48 -1.47 15.19 -1.51
N ARG A 49 -0.82 14.03 -1.40
CA ARG A 49 -1.48 12.72 -1.40
C ARG A 49 -1.11 11.97 -0.12
N PRO A 50 -2.07 11.33 0.58
CA PRO A 50 -1.77 10.60 1.81
C PRO A 50 -1.00 9.32 1.51
N VAL A 51 -0.32 8.83 2.54
CA VAL A 51 0.36 7.54 2.57
C VAL A 51 -0.67 6.44 2.84
N VAL A 52 -0.80 5.46 1.93
CA VAL A 52 -1.79 4.39 2.00
C VAL A 52 -1.13 3.02 1.81
N HIS A 53 -1.64 2.01 2.51
CA HIS A 53 -1.17 0.63 2.43
C HIS A 53 -1.93 -0.21 1.38
N GLY A 54 -1.39 -1.36 1.00
CA GLY A 54 -2.06 -2.33 0.12
C GLY A 54 -3.17 -3.10 0.85
N GLN A 55 -4.19 -3.55 0.11
CA GLN A 55 -5.36 -4.22 0.69
C GLN A 55 -5.08 -5.63 1.24
N THR A 56 -4.14 -6.37 0.65
CA THR A 56 -3.89 -7.77 1.01
C THR A 56 -2.79 -7.89 2.05
N LEU A 57 -2.80 -8.98 2.85
CA LEU A 57 -1.77 -9.25 3.87
C LEU A 57 -0.34 -9.13 3.33
N LYS A 58 -0.09 -9.59 2.10
CA LYS A 58 1.24 -9.52 1.44
C LYS A 58 1.65 -8.09 1.09
N TYR A 59 0.70 -7.22 0.74
CA TYR A 59 0.97 -5.86 0.27
C TYR A 59 0.67 -4.79 1.32
N ASN A 60 0.14 -5.16 2.49
CA ASN A 60 -0.13 -4.24 3.58
C ASN A 60 1.14 -3.59 4.14
N MET A 61 2.32 -4.18 3.94
CA MET A 61 3.60 -3.53 4.30
C MET A 61 4.11 -2.56 3.25
N LYS A 62 3.52 -2.53 2.05
CA LYS A 62 3.94 -1.62 0.97
C LYS A 62 3.16 -0.32 1.07
N VAL A 63 3.90 0.76 1.18
CA VAL A 63 3.37 2.11 1.22
C VAL A 63 3.32 2.72 -0.19
N ARG A 64 2.25 3.48 -0.49
CA ARG A 64 2.09 4.21 -1.75
C ARG A 64 1.34 5.51 -1.55
N ALA A 65 1.43 6.42 -2.53
CA ALA A 65 0.61 7.62 -2.57
C ALA A 65 -0.85 7.27 -2.90
N GLY A 66 -1.76 7.55 -1.96
CA GLY A 66 -3.21 7.38 -2.05
C GLY A 66 -3.87 8.40 -2.98
N ARG A 67 -5.21 8.42 -3.07
CA ARG A 67 -5.91 9.38 -3.95
C ARG A 67 -6.05 10.77 -3.30
N GLY A 68 -6.45 10.82 -2.03
CA GLY A 68 -6.71 12.03 -1.24
C GLY A 68 -7.01 11.64 0.20
N PHE A 69 -6.95 12.61 1.10
CA PHE A 69 -7.13 12.44 2.55
C PHE A 69 -8.55 12.02 2.92
N SER A 70 -8.68 11.31 4.04
CA SER A 70 -9.97 10.99 4.64
C SER A 70 -10.54 12.22 5.37
N LEU A 71 -11.87 12.25 5.58
CA LEU A 71 -12.51 13.37 6.29
C LEU A 71 -12.04 13.49 7.74
N GLU A 72 -11.64 12.38 8.35
CA GLU A 72 -11.12 12.34 9.72
C GLU A 72 -9.74 13.00 9.80
N GLU A 73 -8.86 12.70 8.84
CA GLU A 73 -7.53 13.31 8.72
C GLU A 73 -7.60 14.83 8.50
N LEU A 74 -8.57 15.30 7.71
CA LEU A 74 -8.75 16.72 7.41
C LEU A 74 -9.21 17.53 8.63
N LYS A 75 -10.06 16.95 9.49
CA LYS A 75 -10.56 17.64 10.69
C LYS A 75 -9.49 17.94 11.72
N THR A 76 -8.43 17.14 11.75
CA THR A 76 -7.34 17.28 12.74
C THR A 76 -6.25 18.27 12.35
N GLY A 77 -6.27 18.84 11.15
CA GLY A 77 -5.04 19.34 10.51
C GLY A 77 -5.11 20.71 9.85
N ASP A 78 -5.98 21.62 10.26
CA ASP A 78 -5.95 22.99 9.74
C ASP A 78 -4.86 23.81 10.44
N SER A 79 -3.93 24.35 9.64
CA SER A 79 -2.92 25.31 10.11
C SER A 79 -3.55 26.64 10.51
N THR A 80 -2.92 27.30 11.48
CA THR A 80 -3.40 28.62 11.92
C THR A 80 -3.16 29.69 10.84
N PRO A 81 -3.95 30.77 10.79
CA PRO A 81 -3.82 31.81 9.76
C PRO A 81 -2.43 32.47 9.69
N GLU A 82 -1.71 32.51 10.81
CA GLU A 82 -0.37 33.09 10.93
C GLU A 82 0.70 32.25 10.21
N GLU A 83 0.57 30.93 10.26
CA GLU A 83 1.47 29.99 9.57
C GLU A 83 1.25 30.04 8.05
N LEU A 84 0.00 30.26 7.62
CA LEU A 84 -0.34 30.40 6.19
C LEU A 84 0.27 31.67 5.57
N ALA A 85 0.39 32.75 6.35
CA ALA A 85 0.96 34.02 5.86
C ALA A 85 2.47 33.92 5.59
N THR A 86 3.17 33.01 6.28
CA THR A 86 4.63 32.81 6.18
C THR A 86 5.00 31.70 5.18
N ALA A 87 4.02 30.98 4.63
CA ALA A 87 4.25 29.83 3.78
C ALA A 87 4.94 30.21 2.45
N THR A 88 6.14 29.69 2.24
CA THR A 88 6.88 29.82 0.98
C THR A 88 6.77 28.56 0.14
N GLN A 89 6.90 28.71 -1.18
CA GLN A 89 6.71 27.58 -2.07
C GLN A 89 8.01 26.82 -2.35
N VAL A 90 8.02 25.52 -2.05
CA VAL A 90 9.10 24.60 -2.41
C VAL A 90 8.86 24.03 -3.82
N ALA A 91 9.88 24.09 -4.67
CA ALA A 91 9.86 23.47 -5.99
C ALA A 91 10.39 22.03 -5.91
N GLY A 92 9.53 21.03 -6.13
CA GLY A 92 9.92 19.62 -6.14
C GLY A 92 8.76 18.68 -5.81
N ASP A 93 9.07 17.39 -5.73
CA ASP A 93 8.16 16.40 -5.16
C ASP A 93 8.12 16.58 -3.63
N TYR A 94 6.92 16.81 -3.09
CA TYR A 94 6.73 17.08 -1.67
C TYR A 94 6.72 15.77 -0.87
N MET A 95 7.60 15.67 0.14
CA MET A 95 7.74 14.53 1.06
C MET A 95 7.76 13.16 0.35
N PRO A 96 8.88 12.77 -0.28
CA PRO A 96 8.98 11.48 -0.92
C PRO A 96 8.80 10.34 0.09
N ILE A 97 8.10 9.28 -0.32
CA ILE A 97 7.87 8.12 0.54
C ILE A 97 9.19 7.37 0.72
N VAL A 98 9.74 7.39 1.93
CA VAL A 98 10.94 6.63 2.32
C VAL A 98 10.51 5.34 3.01
N SER A 99 11.08 4.22 2.58
CA SER A 99 10.92 2.94 3.26
C SER A 99 12.02 2.80 4.31
N GLU A 100 11.77 3.26 5.51
CA GLU A 100 12.68 3.08 6.65
C GLU A 100 12.71 1.59 7.03
N LYS A 101 13.92 1.04 7.18
CA LYS A 101 14.09 -0.31 7.72
C LYS A 101 14.16 -0.17 9.24
N PRO A 102 13.39 -0.94 10.01
CA PRO A 102 13.49 -0.89 11.47
C PRO A 102 14.90 -1.27 11.90
N THR A 103 15.48 -0.47 12.80
CA THR A 103 16.75 -0.79 13.46
C THR A 103 16.52 -1.96 14.39
N MET A 104 17.26 -3.05 14.21
CA MET A 104 17.20 -4.21 15.08
C MET A 104 18.37 -4.17 16.05
N ASP A 105 18.07 -4.02 17.34
CA ASP A 105 19.06 -4.09 18.39
C ASP A 105 19.38 -5.56 18.71
N LEU A 106 20.67 -5.87 18.82
CA LEU A 106 21.14 -7.20 19.17
C LEU A 106 20.95 -7.43 20.68
N VAL A 107 19.84 -8.05 21.05
CA VAL A 107 19.54 -8.39 22.44
C VAL A 107 20.05 -9.80 22.77
N LYS A 108 20.59 -9.99 23.99
CA LYS A 108 20.96 -11.32 24.49
C LYS A 108 19.70 -12.20 24.63
N VAL A 109 19.79 -13.45 24.22
CA VAL A 109 18.65 -14.38 24.28
C VAL A 109 18.30 -14.68 25.74
N THR A 110 17.14 -14.19 26.18
CA THR A 110 16.54 -14.47 27.50
C THR A 110 16.09 -15.92 27.61
N GLU A 111 15.93 -16.42 28.84
CA GLU A 111 15.44 -17.78 29.10
C GLU A 111 14.01 -18.00 28.58
N GLU A 112 13.17 -16.96 28.63
CA GLU A 112 11.81 -16.97 28.09
C GLU A 112 11.78 -17.18 26.56
N MET A 113 12.70 -16.56 25.82
CA MET A 113 12.82 -16.79 24.37
C MET A 113 13.26 -18.22 24.05
N LYS A 114 14.01 -18.88 24.94
CA LYS A 114 14.43 -20.28 24.78
C LYS A 114 13.32 -21.27 25.15
N SER A 115 12.51 -20.95 26.15
CA SER A 115 11.39 -21.80 26.59
C SER A 115 10.17 -21.68 25.68
N PHE A 116 10.07 -20.62 24.87
CA PHE A 116 9.01 -20.44 23.89
C PHE A 116 9.10 -21.47 22.74
N LYS A 117 8.19 -22.45 22.74
CA LYS A 117 8.04 -23.44 21.66
C LYS A 117 7.31 -22.85 20.45
N ALA A 118 8.05 -22.09 19.63
CA ALA A 118 7.48 -21.36 18.49
C ALA A 118 6.69 -22.25 17.50
N TYR A 119 7.22 -23.43 17.17
CA TYR A 119 6.58 -24.35 16.23
C TYR A 119 5.23 -24.87 16.75
N ASP A 120 5.17 -25.26 18.03
CA ASP A 120 3.95 -25.77 18.65
C ASP A 120 2.87 -24.68 18.73
N LYS A 121 3.27 -23.45 19.07
CA LYS A 121 2.36 -22.30 19.10
C LYS A 121 1.75 -22.05 17.72
N LEU A 122 2.54 -22.02 16.65
CA LEU A 122 2.04 -21.84 15.29
C LEU A 122 1.04 -22.94 14.89
N ARG A 123 1.28 -24.19 15.31
CA ARG A 123 0.37 -25.31 15.03
C ARG A 123 -0.92 -25.22 15.83
N LEU A 124 -0.84 -24.85 17.11
CA LEU A 124 -2.01 -24.63 17.96
C LEU A 124 -2.90 -23.51 17.40
N GLU A 125 -2.32 -22.40 16.96
CA GLU A 125 -3.08 -21.28 16.38
C GLU A 125 -3.77 -21.68 15.06
N ARG A 126 -3.09 -22.46 14.20
CA ARG A 126 -3.73 -23.03 12.99
C ARG A 126 -4.92 -23.92 13.34
N THR A 127 -4.78 -24.77 14.36
CA THR A 127 -5.86 -25.63 14.86
C THR A 127 -7.01 -24.80 15.42
N ASN A 128 -6.72 -23.77 16.22
CA ASN A 128 -7.72 -22.87 16.79
C ASN A 128 -8.51 -22.17 15.68
N ALA A 129 -7.83 -21.56 14.70
CA ALA A 129 -8.46 -20.91 13.54
C ALA A 129 -9.33 -21.89 12.73
N ARG A 130 -8.87 -23.12 12.51
CA ARG A 130 -9.64 -24.16 11.80
C ARG A 130 -10.91 -24.57 12.54
N HIS A 131 -10.86 -24.63 13.87
CA HIS A 131 -11.93 -25.19 14.70
C HIS A 131 -12.85 -24.14 15.33
N VAL A 132 -12.72 -22.84 15.00
CA VAL A 132 -13.61 -21.78 15.50
C VAL A 132 -15.08 -22.13 15.26
N GLY A 133 -15.43 -22.47 14.01
CA GLY A 133 -16.83 -22.77 13.66
C GLY A 133 -17.37 -24.02 14.36
N VAL A 134 -16.57 -25.10 14.44
CA VAL A 134 -16.99 -26.35 15.10
C VAL A 134 -17.17 -26.15 16.60
N ARG A 135 -16.28 -25.40 17.26
CA ARG A 135 -16.39 -25.10 18.69
C ARG A 135 -17.59 -24.20 18.97
N ALA A 136 -17.80 -23.14 18.19
CA ALA A 136 -18.97 -22.27 18.32
C ALA A 136 -20.28 -23.05 18.16
N LYS A 137 -20.34 -23.98 17.19
CA LYS A 137 -21.50 -24.87 17.00
C LYS A 137 -21.76 -25.74 18.24
N ARG A 138 -20.74 -26.40 18.78
CA ARG A 138 -20.87 -27.26 19.97
C ARG A 138 -21.30 -26.48 21.21
N VAL A 139 -20.79 -25.26 21.41
CA VAL A 139 -21.22 -24.38 22.50
C VAL A 139 -22.71 -24.02 22.34
N ALA A 140 -23.14 -23.65 21.13
CA ALA A 140 -24.54 -23.34 20.85
C ALA A 140 -25.48 -24.55 20.98
N GLU A 141 -25.01 -25.77 20.71
CA GLU A 141 -25.77 -27.01 20.93
C GLU A 141 -25.88 -27.34 22.43
N ALA A 142 -24.78 -27.23 23.19
CA ALA A 142 -24.77 -27.44 24.64
C ALA A 142 -25.66 -26.43 25.39
N GLU A 143 -25.69 -25.16 24.96
CA GLU A 143 -26.61 -24.15 25.52
C GLU A 143 -28.09 -24.43 25.22
N LYS A 144 -28.39 -25.11 24.11
CA LYS A 144 -29.77 -25.52 23.77
C LYS A 144 -30.20 -26.75 24.58
N GLU A 145 -29.29 -27.70 24.81
CA GLU A 145 -29.55 -28.88 25.64
C GLU A 145 -29.65 -28.52 27.12
N GLY A 146 -28.83 -27.60 27.64
CA GLY A 146 -28.92 -27.13 29.02
C GLY A 146 -30.12 -26.24 29.35
N LYS A 147 -30.89 -25.80 28.34
CA LYS A 147 -32.15 -25.07 28.50
C LYS A 147 -33.39 -25.95 28.36
N LYS A 148 -33.20 -27.25 28.12
CA LYS A 148 -34.26 -28.26 28.01
C LYS A 148 -34.38 -29.03 29.31
#